data_AF-A0A7V3MWJ0-F1
#
_entry.id   AF-A0A7V3MWJ0-F1
#
_cell.length_a   1.000
_cell.length_b   1.000
_cell.length_c   1.000
_cell.angle_alpha   90.00
_cell.angle_beta   90.00
_cell.angle_gamma   90.00
#
_symmetry.space_group_name_H-M   'P 1'
#
loop_
_entity.id
_entity.type
_entity.pdbx_description
1 polymer ?
#
loop_
_entity_poly.entity_id
_entity_poly.type
_entity_poly.pdbx_seq_one_letter_code
_entity_poly.pdbx_strand_id
1 'polypeptide(L)' 'MISEYTQVLAFKYIVKDAETGEVYENTFGQKPIEVLVGRNQILPALEKEMIQIPIGEEKKVFLSKPYGDY' A
#
# COMPACT_ATOMS: atom_id res chain seq x y z
N MET A 1 -7.70 21.85 -15.19
CA MET A 1 -7.96 20.48 -14.71
C MET A 1 -6.72 19.66 -15.00
N ILE A 2 -5.92 19.36 -13.98
CA ILE A 2 -4.85 18.37 -14.09
C ILE A 2 -5.52 17.03 -13.78
N SER A 3 -5.40 16.06 -14.68
CA SER A 3 -6.01 14.73 -14.55
C SER A 3 -5.54 14.07 -13.25
N GLU A 4 -6.47 13.67 -12.38
CA GLU A 4 -6.16 13.29 -10.99
C GLU A 4 -5.32 12.00 -10.82
N TYR A 5 -4.98 11.25 -11.87
CA TYR A 5 -4.36 9.92 -11.68
C TYR A 5 -3.40 9.53 -12.81
N THR A 6 -2.16 10.07 -12.78
CA THR A 6 -1.05 9.71 -13.69
C THR A 6 0.21 9.22 -12.97
N GLN A 7 0.15 9.06 -11.65
CA GLN A 7 1.30 8.67 -10.84
C GLN A 7 1.39 7.14 -10.71
N VAL A 8 2.57 6.59 -10.96
CA VAL A 8 2.90 5.20 -10.64
C VAL A 8 3.71 5.18 -9.34
N LEU A 9 3.30 4.36 -8.39
CA LEU A 9 4.05 4.08 -7.17
C LEU A 9 4.74 2.73 -7.29
N ALA A 10 6.02 2.67 -6.94
CA ALA A 10 6.79 1.44 -6.86
C ALA A 10 7.29 1.25 -5.42
N PHE A 11 6.82 0.20 -4.73
CA PHE A 11 7.14 0.01 -3.32
C PHE A 11 7.06 -1.45 -2.87
N LYS A 12 7.52 -1.69 -1.65
CA LYS A 12 7.40 -2.96 -0.93
C LYS A 12 6.70 -2.71 0.40
N TYR A 13 5.99 -3.70 0.87
CA TYR A 13 5.22 -3.67 2.09
C TYR A 13 5.05 -5.07 2.70
N ILE A 14 4.68 -5.06 3.97
CA ILE A 14 4.20 -6.22 4.72
C ILE A 14 2.85 -5.83 5.31
N VAL A 15 1.81 -6.63 5.06
CA VAL A 15 0.55 -6.54 5.80
C VAL A 15 0.48 -7.69 6.78
N LYS A 16 0.18 -7.35 8.03
CA LYS A 16 -0.02 -8.31 9.10
C LYS A 16 -1.20 -7.92 9.98
N ASP A 17 -1.79 -8.91 10.61
CA ASP A 17 -2.73 -8.69 11.69
C ASP A 17 -2.04 -7.95 12.85
N ALA A 18 -2.72 -6.94 13.39
CA ALA A 18 -2.16 -6.08 14.43
C ALA A 18 -2.12 -6.75 15.81
N GLU A 19 -3.03 -7.69 16.07
CA GLU A 19 -3.21 -8.38 17.35
C GLU A 19 -2.39 -9.67 17.41
N THR A 20 -2.53 -10.54 16.40
CA THR A 20 -1.88 -11.85 16.34
C THR A 20 -0.48 -11.79 15.72
N GLY A 21 -0.21 -10.77 14.90
CA GLY A 21 1.03 -10.65 14.14
C GLY A 21 1.09 -11.57 12.91
N GLU A 22 0.02 -12.29 12.58
CA GLU A 22 -0.08 -13.12 11.39
C GLU A 22 0.19 -12.30 10.12
N VAL A 23 1.11 -12.75 9.27
CA VAL A 23 1.46 -12.06 8.03
C VAL A 23 0.52 -12.51 6.92
N TYR A 24 -0.29 -11.58 6.41
CA TYR A 24 -1.17 -11.83 5.27
C TYR A 24 -0.43 -11.68 3.94
N GLU A 25 0.46 -10.70 3.85
CA GLU A 25 1.22 -10.44 2.64
C GLU A 25 2.62 -9.89 2.96
N ASN A 26 3.61 -10.36 2.21
CA ASN A 26 4.98 -9.88 2.29
C ASN A 26 5.62 -9.84 0.89
N THR A 27 5.94 -8.63 0.43
CA THR A 27 6.59 -8.40 -0.86
C THR A 27 8.12 -8.27 -0.75
N PHE A 28 8.68 -8.27 0.47
CA PHE A 28 10.13 -8.30 0.66
C PHE A 28 10.67 -9.66 0.21
N GLY A 29 11.70 -9.63 -0.64
CA GLY A 29 12.21 -10.79 -1.39
C GLY A 29 11.76 -10.85 -2.85
N GLN A 30 10.79 -10.03 -3.24
CA GLN A 30 10.32 -9.90 -4.62
C GLN A 30 10.75 -8.56 -5.23
N LYS A 31 10.41 -8.32 -6.50
CA LYS A 31 10.48 -6.97 -7.09
C LYS A 31 9.42 -6.07 -6.42
N PRO A 32 9.65 -4.75 -6.32
CA PRO A 32 8.60 -3.82 -5.90
C PRO A 32 7.33 -4.03 -6.74
N ILE A 33 6.17 -3.91 -6.11
CA ILE A 33 4.92 -3.84 -6.86
C ILE A 33 4.80 -2.46 -7.50
N GLU A 34 4.11 -2.37 -8.62
CA GLU A 34 3.83 -1.12 -9.32
C GLU A 34 2.33 -0.92 -9.40
N VAL A 35 1.87 0.25 -8.95
CA VAL A 35 0.43 0.60 -8.96
C VAL A 35 0.23 1.96 -9.59
N LEU A 36 -0.79 2.08 -10.43
CA LEU A 36 -1.27 3.36 -10.92
C LEU A 36 -2.31 3.88 -9.92
N VAL A 37 -2.04 5.05 -9.33
CA VAL A 37 -2.89 5.62 -8.29
C VAL A 37 -4.34 5.74 -8.78
N GLY A 38 -5.31 5.39 -7.95
CA GLY A 38 -6.74 5.52 -8.24
C GLY A 38 -7.31 4.41 -9.13
N ARG A 39 -6.56 3.32 -9.33
CA ARG A 39 -7.01 2.15 -10.11
C ARG A 39 -7.48 0.97 -9.26
N ASN A 40 -7.54 1.12 -7.93
CA ASN A 40 -7.95 0.06 -6.99
C ASN A 40 -7.20 -1.26 -7.21
N GLN A 41 -5.90 -1.18 -7.57
CA GLN A 41 -5.05 -2.36 -7.81
C GLN A 41 -4.53 -2.98 -6.51
N ILE A 42 -4.63 -2.24 -5.41
CA ILE A 42 -4.30 -2.65 -4.04
C ILE A 42 -5.43 -2.19 -3.11
N LEU A 43 -5.35 -2.56 -1.83
CA LEU A 43 -6.30 -2.09 -0.82
C LEU A 43 -6.38 -0.55 -0.81
N PRO A 44 -7.58 0.04 -0.90
CA PRO A 44 -7.73 1.51 -0.90
C PRO A 44 -7.13 2.18 0.35
N ALA A 45 -7.22 1.52 1.51
CA ALA A 45 -6.60 1.99 2.74
C ALA A 45 -5.06 2.02 2.63
N LEU A 46 -4.45 1.03 1.97
CA LEU A 46 -3.01 0.99 1.74
C LEU A 46 -2.60 2.07 0.73
N GLU A 47 -3.33 2.22 -0.37
CA GLU A 47 -3.06 3.25 -1.39
C GLU A 47 -3.06 4.65 -0.78
N LYS A 48 -4.04 4.96 0.09
CA LYS A 48 -4.15 6.25 0.78
C LYS A 48 -2.97 6.56 1.71
N GLU A 49 -2.39 5.54 2.34
CA GLU A 49 -1.20 5.72 3.16
C GLU A 49 0.04 5.93 2.28
N MET A 50 0.18 5.14 1.21
CA MET A 50 1.35 5.19 0.34
C MET A 50 1.52 6.53 -0.39
N ILE A 51 0.43 7.20 -0.78
CA ILE A 51 0.51 8.52 -1.42
C ILE A 51 1.04 9.63 -0.48
N GLN A 52 1.08 9.38 0.83
CA GLN A 52 1.55 10.33 1.84
C GLN A 52 2.99 10.07 2.30
N ILE A 53 3.57 8.92 1.93
CA ILE A 53 4.92 8.54 2.34
C ILE A 53 5.91 9.10 1.32
N PRO A 54 6.92 9.89 1.74
CA PRO A 54 7.96 10.38 0.85
C PRO A 54 8.75 9.26 0.17
N ILE A 55 9.23 9.50 -1.04
CA ILE A 55 10.06 8.55 -1.78
C ILE A 55 11.31 8.22 -0.98
N GLY A 56 11.57 6.92 -0.79
CA GLY A 56 12.74 6.41 -0.06
C GLY A 56 12.50 6.25 1.44
N GLU A 57 11.34 6.63 1.97
CA GLU A 57 10.97 6.41 3.37
C GLU A 57 10.20 5.10 3.57
N GLU A 58 10.35 4.54 4.77
CA GLU A 58 9.56 3.42 5.27
C GLU A 58 8.73 3.89 6.46
N LYS A 59 7.47 3.45 6.53
CA LYS A 59 6.58 3.78 7.63
C LYS A 59 5.72 2.60 8.04
N LYS A 60 5.59 2.40 9.35
CA LYS A 60 4.56 1.53 9.92
C LYS A 60 3.25 2.30 10.03
N VAL A 61 2.19 1.79 9.40
CA VAL A 61 0.86 2.39 9.41
C VAL A 61 -0.17 1.37 9.91
N PHE A 62 -1.23 1.86 10.55
CA PHE A 62 -2.42 1.06 10.84
C PHE A 62 -3.46 1.39 9.77
N LEU A 63 -3.93 0.37 9.06
CA LEU A 63 -4.94 0.57 8.03
C LEU A 63 -6.28 0.91 8.66
N SER A 64 -6.99 1.85 8.05
CA SER A 64 -8.33 2.26 8.50
C SER A 64 -9.42 1.22 8.25
N LYS A 65 -9.12 0.19 7.44
CA LYS A 65 -9.98 -0.95 7.15
C LYS A 65 -9.20 -2.27 7.20
N PRO A 66 -9.84 -3.40 7.57
CA PRO A 66 -9.21 -4.71 7.57
C PRO A 66 -8.76 -5.15 6.17
N TYR A 67 -7.77 -6.05 6.14
CA TYR A 67 -7.38 -6.73 4.91
C TYR A 67 -8.52 -7.66 4.44
N GLY A 68 -8.92 -7.56 3.17
CA GLY A 68 -9.99 -8.38 2.58
C GLY A 68 -11.39 -7.77 2.58
N ASP A 69 -11.57 -6.56 3.13
CA ASP A 69 -12.82 -5.79 3.02
C ASP A 69 -12.77 -4.91 1.75
N TYR A 70 -13.39 -5.38 0.66
CA TYR A 70 -13.40 -4.74 -0.68
C TYR A 70 -14.64 -3.85 -0.88
#